data_AF-A0A355H956-F1
#
_entry.id   AF-A0A355H956-F1
#
_cell.length_a   1.000
_cell.length_b   1.000
_cell.length_c   1.000
_cell.angle_alpha   90.00
_cell.angle_beta   90.00
_cell.angle_gamma   90.00
#
_symmetry.space_group_name_H-M   'P 1'
#
loop_
_entity.id
_entity.type
_entity.pdbx_description
1 polymer ?
#
loop_
_entity_poly.entity_id
_entity_poly.type
_entity_poly.pdbx_seq_one_letter_code
_entity_poly.pdbx_strand_id
1 'polypeptide(L)' 'EYFLSQFWTEPLDKTIVDLAGRLFRKWNPSHGVDTNDAILAATAMQTGGRIYTLNVKHYPMPELNVQRAWK' A
#
# COMPACT_ATOMS: atom_id res chain seq x y z
N GLU A 1 12.89 -15.84 -18.68
CA GLU A 1 11.60 -15.82 -17.95
C GLU A 1 11.30 -14.38 -17.56
N TYR A 2 10.05 -13.91 -17.71
CA TYR A 2 9.72 -12.50 -17.44
C TYR A 2 9.56 -12.27 -15.94
N PHE A 3 10.31 -11.33 -15.37
CA PHE A 3 10.30 -11.03 -13.93
C PHE A 3 8.88 -10.89 -13.35
N LEU A 4 7.98 -10.19 -14.04
CA LEU A 4 6.62 -9.96 -13.56
C LEU A 4 5.73 -11.22 -13.55
N SER A 5 6.04 -12.24 -14.36
CA SER A 5 5.25 -13.48 -14.38
C SER A 5 5.45 -14.35 -13.13
N GLN A 6 6.42 -13.98 -12.27
CA GLN A 6 6.70 -14.68 -11.01
C GLN A 6 5.83 -14.17 -9.86
N PHE A 7 5.03 -13.13 -10.08
CA PHE A 7 4.20 -12.50 -9.05
C PHE A 7 2.72 -12.69 -9.33
N TRP A 8 1.95 -12.90 -8.28
CA TRP A 8 0.50 -12.75 -8.34
C TRP A 8 0.15 -11.27 -8.23
N THR A 9 -0.65 -10.78 -9.18
CA THR A 9 -1.21 -9.44 -9.17
C THR A 9 -2.67 -9.43 -8.76
N GLU A 10 -3.03 -8.46 -7.93
CA GLU A 10 -4.42 -8.18 -7.55
C GLU A 10 -4.98 -7.02 -8.37
N PRO A 11 -6.19 -7.15 -8.95
CA PRO A 11 -6.83 -6.05 -9.67
C PRO A 11 -7.26 -4.95 -8.70
N LEU A 12 -7.24 -3.70 -9.17
CA LEU A 12 -7.85 -2.59 -8.44
C LEU A 12 -9.35 -2.58 -8.69
N ASP A 13 -10.13 -2.53 -7.61
CA ASP A 13 -11.57 -2.38 -7.66
C ASP A 13 -12.02 -1.08 -6.98
N LYS A 14 -13.34 -0.80 -7.07
CA LYS A 14 -13.93 0.37 -6.44
C LYS A 14 -13.69 0.41 -4.92
N THR A 15 -13.73 -0.73 -4.24
CA THR A 15 -13.57 -0.82 -2.78
C THR A 15 -12.17 -0.37 -2.35
N ILE A 16 -11.15 -0.84 -3.08
CA ILE A 16 -9.76 -0.46 -2.89
C ILE A 16 -9.57 1.04 -3.16
N VAL A 17 -10.10 1.56 -4.28
CA VAL A 17 -9.97 2.98 -4.63
C VAL A 17 -10.66 3.90 -3.61
N ASP A 18 -11.85 3.54 -3.13
CA ASP A 18 -12.57 4.29 -2.11
C ASP A 18 -11.80 4.30 -0.77
N LEU A 19 -11.19 3.18 -0.39
CA LEU A 19 -10.34 3.10 0.80
C LEU A 19 -9.06 3.92 0.64
N ALA A 20 -8.39 3.82 -0.50
CA ALA A 20 -7.19 4.60 -0.81
C ALA A 20 -7.46 6.10 -0.73
N GLY A 21 -8.60 6.58 -1.24
CA GLY A 21 -9.00 7.98 -1.13
C GLY A 21 -9.17 8.45 0.32
N ARG A 22 -9.72 7.61 1.21
CA ARG A 22 -9.82 7.90 2.65
C ARG A 22 -8.44 7.95 3.31
N LEU A 23 -7.59 6.99 3.00
CA LEU A 23 -6.21 6.92 3.50
C LEU A 23 -5.40 8.15 3.07
N PHE A 24 -5.44 8.48 1.78
CA PHE A 24 -4.76 9.65 1.23
C PHE A 24 -5.20 10.93 1.94
N ARG A 25 -6.52 11.17 2.04
CA ARG A 25 -7.05 12.38 2.72
C ARG A 25 -6.62 12.48 4.18
N LYS A 26 -6.50 11.35 4.89
CA LYS A 26 -6.07 11.31 6.29
C LYS A 26 -4.58 11.58 6.46
N TRP A 27 -3.74 10.98 5.60
CA TRP A 27 -2.30 10.89 5.84
C TRP A 27 -1.44 11.82 4.96
N ASN A 28 -1.92 12.24 3.80
CA ASN A 28 -1.20 13.16 2.94
C ASN A 28 -0.85 14.50 3.65
N PRO A 29 -1.78 15.18 4.36
CA PRO A 29 -1.47 16.49 4.96
C PRO A 29 -0.40 16.47 6.05
N SER A 30 -0.22 15.35 6.74
CA SER A 30 0.67 15.24 7.90
C SER A 30 1.96 14.44 7.63
N HIS A 31 1.90 13.45 6.72
CA HIS A 31 3.00 12.53 6.46
C HIS A 31 3.41 12.47 4.99
N GLY A 32 2.76 13.25 4.12
CA GLY A 32 3.09 13.32 2.70
C GLY A 32 2.83 12.03 1.92
N VAL A 33 1.94 11.15 2.42
CA VAL A 33 1.55 9.91 1.72
C VAL A 33 1.05 10.23 0.32
N ASP A 34 1.59 9.56 -0.69
CA ASP A 34 1.19 9.75 -2.08
C ASP A 34 0.00 8.84 -2.46
N THR A 35 -0.56 9.07 -3.65
CA THR A 35 -1.71 8.30 -4.15
C THR A 35 -1.39 6.82 -4.35
N ASN A 36 -0.17 6.48 -4.78
CA ASN A 36 0.23 5.11 -5.06
C ASN A 36 0.46 4.33 -3.75
N ASP A 37 1.08 4.96 -2.76
CA ASP A 37 1.23 4.45 -1.40
C ASP A 37 -0.14 4.19 -0.76
N ALA A 38 -1.08 5.13 -0.93
CA ALA A 38 -2.44 4.95 -0.43
C ALA A 38 -3.18 3.80 -1.12
N ILE A 39 -3.01 3.62 -2.44
CA ILE A 39 -3.59 2.50 -3.19
C ILE A 39 -2.96 1.18 -2.73
N LEU A 40 -1.64 1.09 -2.63
CA LEU A 40 -0.96 -0.13 -2.20
C LEU A 40 -1.33 -0.51 -0.75
N ALA A 41 -1.43 0.48 0.13
CA ALA A 41 -1.92 0.29 1.50
C ALA A 41 -3.35 -0.25 1.52
N ALA A 42 -4.26 0.36 0.76
CA ALA A 42 -5.64 -0.09 0.66
C ALA A 42 -5.75 -1.52 0.11
N THR A 43 -4.98 -1.85 -0.93
CA THR A 43 -4.93 -3.21 -1.49
C THR A 43 -4.46 -4.20 -0.44
N ALA A 44 -3.35 -3.92 0.26
CA ALA A 44 -2.82 -4.82 1.29
C ALA A 44 -3.79 -5.01 2.47
N MET A 45 -4.48 -3.94 2.90
CA MET A 45 -5.52 -4.04 3.93
C MET A 45 -6.69 -4.91 3.49
N GLN A 46 -7.13 -4.78 2.23
CA GLN A 46 -8.28 -5.49 1.70
C GLN A 46 -8.00 -6.97 1.44
N THR A 47 -6.78 -7.30 1.02
CA THR A 47 -6.36 -8.69 0.71
C THR A 47 -5.72 -9.40 1.90
N GLY A 48 -5.49 -8.69 3.01
CA GLY A 48 -4.74 -9.22 4.17
C GLY A 48 -3.24 -9.38 3.90
N GLY A 49 -2.71 -8.70 2.88
CA GLY A 49 -1.32 -8.74 2.48
C GLY A 49 -0.37 -8.00 3.43
N ARG A 50 0.93 -8.17 3.17
CA ARG A 50 2.02 -7.42 3.81
C ARG A 50 2.77 -6.60 2.76
N ILE A 51 3.04 -5.34 3.05
CA ILE A 51 3.90 -4.49 2.20
C ILE A 51 5.36 -4.71 2.58
N TYR A 52 6.16 -5.04 1.57
CA TYR A 52 7.62 -5.04 1.66
C TYR A 52 8.15 -3.77 0.98
N THR A 53 8.83 -2.91 1.74
CA THR A 53 9.37 -1.63 1.24
C THR A 53 10.78 -1.37 1.74
N LEU A 54 11.52 -0.49 1.06
CA LEU A 54 12.79 0.03 1.56
C LEU A 54 12.62 1.12 2.62
N ASN A 55 11.51 1.84 2.59
CA ASN A 55 11.25 2.95 3.49
C ASN A 55 9.87 2.82 4.12
N VAL A 56 9.83 2.30 5.35
CA VAL A 56 8.59 2.10 6.11
C VAL A 56 7.85 3.41 6.41
N LYS A 57 8.52 4.57 6.32
CA LYS A 57 7.90 5.87 6.59
C LYS A 57 6.84 6.27 5.57
N HIS A 58 6.82 5.65 4.38
CA HIS A 58 5.74 5.83 3.40
C HIS A 58 4.37 5.35 3.92
N TYR A 59 4.37 4.46 4.90
CA TYR A 59 3.18 3.81 5.41
C TYR A 59 2.99 4.08 6.90
N PRO A 60 2.54 5.29 7.28
CA PRO A 60 2.37 5.69 8.68
C PRO A 60 1.13 5.06 9.37
N MET A 61 0.35 4.25 8.64
CA MET A 61 -0.91 3.66 9.10
C MET A 61 -0.62 2.54 10.13
N PRO A 62 -0.99 2.70 11.41
CA PRO A 62 -0.65 1.71 12.45
C PRO A 62 -1.32 0.35 12.24
N GLU A 63 -2.47 0.33 11.58
CA GLU A 63 -3.20 -0.89 11.23
C GLU A 63 -2.63 -1.64 10.00
N LEU A 64 -1.65 -1.05 9.29
CA LEU A 64 -1.08 -1.63 8.08
C LEU A 64 0.11 -2.55 8.39
N ASN A 65 0.10 -3.76 7.85
CA ASN A 65 1.19 -4.72 7.97
C ASN A 65 2.34 -4.35 6.99
N VAL A 66 3.36 -3.66 7.49
CA VAL A 66 4.51 -3.21 6.70
C VAL A 66 5.82 -3.76 7.27
N GLN A 67 6.73 -4.20 6.39
CA GLN A 67 8.04 -4.71 6.75
C GLN A 67 9.12 -4.11 5.83
N ARG A 68 10.29 -3.80 6.40
CA ARG A 68 11.47 -3.45 5.59
C ARG A 68 11.95 -4.69 4.84
N ALA A 69 12.06 -4.58 3.52
CA ALA A 69 12.28 -5.72 2.64
C ALA A 69 13.72 -6.30 2.72
N TRP A 70 14.73 -5.44 2.80
CA TRP A 70 16.13 -5.84 3.01
C TRP A 70 16.90 -4.74 3.77
N LYS A 71 18.03 -5.13 4.39
CA LYS A 71 18.91 -4.21 5.10
C LYS A 71 19.82 -3.47 4.12
#